data_AF-C7YMZ8-F1
#
_entry.id   AF-C7YMZ8-F1
#
_cell.length_a   1.000
_cell.length_b   1.000
_cell.length_c   1.000
_cell.angle_alpha   90.00
_cell.angle_beta   90.00
_cell.angle_gamma   90.00
#
_symmetry.space_group_name_H-M   'P 1'
#
loop_
_entity.id
_entity.type
_entity.pdbx_description
1 polymer ?
#
loop_
_entity_poly.entity_id
_entity_poly.type
_entity_poly.pdbx_seq_one_letter_code
_entity_poly.pdbx_strand_id
1 'polypeptide(L)'
;QSGSPLFRLLPAEVRNQIFALALTDYEDPSPDNHYDNNTCFTRPSYFAPRKTDTTLLRTCRAVYRECRFLPFMLTEQLHWLSFDERAPPEYDVDTAVDKLHATAKEIAQQMGQEQVQIEGIRAFPQMFKLEAGDLERLLRTPYMDPKRLTITIRHADWWYWEDDAPLRFEGSWIRDVCDELSPSLNEICIEMETLERKKRQVDRIAKMMIERWFFKKPDGTVLVADTKGSTRQESRWRGTSRWHNKRWVRDETEEGVIDYYIVSVTFR
;
A
#
# COMPACT_ATOMS: atom_id res chain seq x y z
N GLN A 1 -16.69 -2.73 35.67
CA GLN A 1 -15.53 -2.16 34.93
C GLN A 1 -14.54 -1.43 35.83
N SER A 2 -14.94 -0.97 37.02
CA SER A 2 -14.09 -0.33 38.05
C SER A 2 -12.93 -1.18 38.59
N GLY A 3 -12.89 -2.49 38.31
CA GLY A 3 -11.78 -3.38 38.67
C GLY A 3 -10.69 -3.52 37.60
N SER A 4 -10.86 -2.97 36.40
CA SER A 4 -9.85 -3.04 35.34
C SER A 4 -8.83 -1.90 35.51
N PRO A 5 -7.52 -2.20 35.70
CA PRO A 5 -6.49 -1.16 35.73
C PRO A 5 -6.46 -0.33 34.45
N LEU A 6 -6.76 -0.94 33.30
CA LEU A 6 -6.83 -0.28 32.00
C LEU A 6 -7.83 0.89 32.02
N PHE A 7 -9.05 0.67 32.52
CA PHE A 7 -10.08 1.71 32.56
C PHE A 7 -10.05 2.57 33.82
N ARG A 8 -9.41 2.11 34.90
CA ARG A 8 -9.34 2.84 36.18
C ARG A 8 -8.14 3.77 36.27
N LEU A 9 -6.98 3.34 35.75
CA LEU A 9 -5.72 4.05 35.91
C LEU A 9 -5.32 4.83 34.66
N LEU A 10 -5.64 4.33 33.47
CA LEU A 10 -5.17 4.94 32.24
C LEU A 10 -6.19 5.92 31.66
N PRO A 11 -5.77 7.14 31.30
CA PRO A 11 -6.61 8.08 30.58
C PRO A 11 -6.90 7.58 29.17
N ALA A 12 -7.93 8.13 28.52
CA ALA A 12 -8.44 7.64 27.25
C ALA A 12 -7.38 7.68 26.14
N GLU A 13 -6.53 8.71 26.15
CA GLU A 13 -5.45 8.92 25.20
C GLU A 13 -4.41 7.80 25.25
N VAL A 14 -4.01 7.39 26.46
CA VAL A 14 -3.06 6.29 26.66
C VAL A 14 -3.71 4.96 26.27
N ARG A 15 -4.99 4.76 26.60
CA ARG A 15 -5.73 3.58 26.15
C ARG A 15 -5.77 3.50 24.62
N ASN A 16 -6.07 4.60 23.94
CA ASN A 16 -6.12 4.67 22.48
C ASN A 16 -4.77 4.30 21.84
N GLN A 17 -3.64 4.72 22.43
CA GLN A 17 -2.32 4.30 21.95
C GLN A 17 -2.11 2.79 22.12
N ILE A 18 -2.46 2.23 23.29
CA ILE A 18 -2.37 0.79 23.53
C ILE A 18 -3.26 0.02 22.55
N PHE A 19 -4.50 0.47 22.35
CA PHE A 19 -5.44 -0.14 21.43
C PHE A 19 -4.95 -0.06 20.00
N ALA A 20 -4.38 1.08 19.59
CA ALA A 20 -3.83 1.21 18.26
C ALA A 20 -2.69 0.21 18.03
N LEU A 21 -1.69 0.18 18.92
CA LEU A 21 -0.58 -0.76 18.82
C LEU A 21 -1.02 -2.23 18.81
N ALA A 22 -2.05 -2.58 19.59
CA ALA A 22 -2.56 -3.94 19.67
C ALA A 22 -3.45 -4.35 18.49
N LEU A 23 -4.07 -3.38 17.80
CA LEU A 23 -5.02 -3.61 16.70
C LEU A 23 -4.48 -3.18 15.33
N THR A 24 -3.25 -2.68 15.25
CA THR A 24 -2.53 -2.55 13.98
C THR A 24 -2.29 -3.94 13.39
N ASP A 25 -2.43 -4.04 12.08
CA ASP A 25 -2.22 -5.26 11.33
C ASP A 25 -0.72 -5.52 11.07
N TYR A 26 -0.38 -6.78 10.81
CA TYR A 26 0.99 -7.23 10.56
C TYR A 26 0.99 -8.43 9.61
N GLU A 27 2.09 -8.68 8.88
CA GLU A 27 2.26 -9.90 8.10
C GLU A 27 2.28 -11.12 9.03
N ASP A 28 1.53 -12.18 8.70
CA ASP A 28 1.55 -13.39 9.51
C ASP A 28 2.97 -14.00 9.59
N PRO A 29 3.61 -14.04 10.78
CA PRO A 29 4.96 -14.56 10.89
C PRO A 29 5.03 -16.08 10.74
N SER A 30 3.90 -16.80 10.78
CA SER A 30 3.85 -18.26 10.67
C SER A 30 4.39 -18.71 9.30
N PRO A 31 5.45 -19.53 9.24
CA PRO A 31 6.03 -20.00 7.98
C PRO A 31 5.03 -20.72 7.07
N ASP A 32 4.05 -21.42 7.65
CA ASP A 32 3.01 -22.14 6.91
C ASP A 32 2.05 -21.20 6.14
N ASN A 33 2.02 -19.92 6.51
CA ASN A 33 1.19 -18.89 5.88
C ASN A 33 2.02 -17.98 4.96
N HIS A 34 3.32 -18.24 4.79
CA HIS A 34 4.13 -17.47 3.84
C HIS A 34 3.70 -17.81 2.41
N TYR A 35 3.65 -16.78 1.58
CA TYR A 35 3.45 -16.98 0.15
C TYR A 35 4.59 -17.80 -0.44
N ASP A 36 4.30 -18.52 -1.54
CA ASP A 36 5.35 -19.18 -2.30
C ASP A 36 6.37 -18.14 -2.77
N ASN A 37 7.65 -18.42 -2.56
CA ASN A 37 8.74 -17.57 -3.02
C ASN A 37 8.71 -17.40 -4.54
N ASN A 38 8.21 -18.39 -5.30
CA ASN A 38 8.14 -18.40 -6.75
C ASN A 38 6.93 -17.67 -7.34
N THR A 39 6.57 -16.53 -6.74
CA THR A 39 5.52 -15.64 -7.22
C THR A 39 6.08 -14.24 -7.43
N CYS A 40 5.40 -13.45 -8.27
CA CYS A 40 5.79 -12.06 -8.50
C CYS A 40 5.26 -11.08 -7.44
N PHE A 41 4.47 -11.54 -6.46
CA PHE A 41 3.92 -10.71 -5.38
C PHE A 41 4.64 -10.89 -4.04
N THR A 42 5.33 -12.01 -3.82
CA THR A 42 6.13 -12.22 -2.61
C THR A 42 7.31 -11.26 -2.59
N ARG A 43 7.40 -10.45 -1.53
CA ARG A 43 8.53 -9.52 -1.28
C ARG A 43 8.78 -9.38 0.22
N PRO A 44 9.94 -8.83 0.66
CA PRO A 44 10.29 -8.76 2.08
C PRO A 44 9.26 -8.04 2.96
N SER A 45 8.57 -7.03 2.43
CA SER A 45 7.53 -6.29 3.14
C SER A 45 6.12 -6.85 2.93
N TYR A 46 5.94 -7.90 2.13
CA TYR A 46 4.65 -8.54 1.84
C TYR A 46 4.92 -10.03 1.51
N PHE A 47 5.29 -10.79 2.53
CA PHE A 47 5.64 -12.22 2.41
C PHE A 47 4.53 -13.16 2.87
N ALA A 48 3.46 -12.63 3.48
CA ALA A 48 2.32 -13.39 3.97
C ALA A 48 1.05 -12.50 4.00
N PRO A 49 -0.14 -13.10 4.15
CA PRO A 49 -1.37 -12.34 4.38
C PRO A 49 -1.24 -11.47 5.64
N ARG A 50 -1.79 -10.25 5.58
CA ARG A 50 -1.82 -9.35 6.74
C ARG A 50 -2.99 -9.74 7.65
N LYS A 51 -2.77 -9.71 8.96
CA LYS A 51 -3.79 -10.01 9.97
C LYS A 51 -3.77 -9.01 11.12
N THR A 52 -4.94 -8.84 11.73
CA THR A 52 -5.10 -8.10 12.99
C THR A 52 -5.49 -9.06 14.10
N ASP A 53 -4.83 -8.98 15.26
CA ASP A 53 -5.25 -9.73 16.43
C ASP A 53 -6.50 -9.09 17.06
N THR A 54 -7.64 -9.77 16.94
CA THR A 54 -8.92 -9.29 17.47
C THR A 54 -9.25 -9.85 18.86
N THR A 55 -8.34 -10.60 19.49
CA THR A 55 -8.54 -11.18 20.83
C THR A 55 -8.86 -10.09 21.84
N LEU A 56 -8.19 -8.93 21.75
CA LEU A 56 -8.43 -7.78 22.60
C LEU A 56 -9.89 -7.30 22.53
N LEU A 57 -10.49 -7.25 21.32
CA LEU A 57 -11.88 -6.84 21.13
C LEU A 57 -12.88 -7.81 21.80
N ARG A 58 -12.48 -9.06 22.00
CA ARG A 58 -13.29 -10.11 22.63
C ARG A 58 -13.16 -10.14 24.15
N THR A 59 -12.24 -9.39 24.75
CA THR A 59 -11.99 -9.40 26.20
C THR A 59 -13.13 -8.80 27.01
N CYS A 60 -13.67 -7.64 26.61
CA CYS A 60 -14.78 -7.00 27.29
C CYS A 60 -15.54 -6.00 26.44
N ARG A 61 -16.79 -5.71 26.84
CA ARG A 61 -17.70 -4.80 26.14
C ARG A 61 -17.20 -3.35 26.04
N ALA A 62 -16.41 -2.86 27.01
CA ALA A 62 -15.87 -1.50 26.94
C ALA A 62 -14.83 -1.36 25.83
N VAL A 63 -13.86 -2.29 25.79
CA VAL A 63 -12.85 -2.33 24.71
C VAL A 63 -13.53 -2.45 23.34
N TYR A 64 -14.49 -3.37 23.19
CA TYR A 64 -15.25 -3.49 21.95
C TYR A 64 -15.95 -2.18 21.55
N ARG A 65 -16.55 -1.47 22.51
CA ARG A 65 -17.25 -0.21 22.23
C ARG A 65 -16.32 0.92 21.81
N GLU A 66 -15.17 1.04 22.46
CA GLU A 66 -14.16 2.07 22.16
C GLU A 66 -13.42 1.79 20.85
N CYS A 67 -13.22 0.51 20.48
CA CYS A 67 -12.18 0.15 19.52
C CYS A 67 -12.60 -0.73 18.33
N ARG A 68 -13.86 -1.15 18.22
CA ARG A 68 -14.28 -2.12 17.18
C ARG A 68 -13.96 -1.71 15.73
N PHE A 69 -13.82 -0.42 15.45
CA PHE A 69 -13.51 0.10 14.11
C PHE A 69 -12.01 0.28 13.87
N LEU A 70 -11.19 0.27 14.92
CA LEU A 70 -9.74 0.48 14.80
C LEU A 70 -9.04 -0.52 13.88
N PRO A 71 -9.40 -1.83 13.84
CA PRO A 71 -8.80 -2.74 12.86
C PRO A 71 -8.90 -2.22 11.43
N PHE A 72 -10.07 -1.71 11.03
CA PHE A 72 -10.25 -1.14 9.69
C PHE A 72 -9.51 0.18 9.52
N MET A 73 -9.64 1.10 10.49
CA MET A 73 -9.06 2.45 10.40
C MET A 73 -7.52 2.45 10.40
N LEU A 74 -6.90 1.50 11.12
CA LEU A 74 -5.45 1.42 11.29
C LEU A 74 -4.76 0.57 10.23
N THR A 75 -5.49 -0.37 9.61
CA THR A 75 -4.96 -1.23 8.56
C THR A 75 -4.64 -0.40 7.32
N GLU A 76 -3.45 -0.61 6.76
CA GLU A 76 -3.12 -0.12 5.42
C GLU A 76 -4.01 -0.87 4.40
N GLN A 77 -4.91 -0.14 3.74
CA GLN A 77 -5.84 -0.72 2.77
C GLN A 77 -5.07 -1.09 1.50
N LEU A 78 -4.79 -2.38 1.33
CA LEU A 78 -3.91 -2.91 0.30
C LEU A 78 -4.72 -3.39 -0.91
N HIS A 79 -4.41 -2.84 -2.08
CA HIS A 79 -5.12 -3.14 -3.32
C HIS A 79 -4.18 -3.53 -4.47
N TRP A 80 -4.45 -4.67 -5.09
CA TRP A 80 -3.75 -5.13 -6.29
C TRP A 80 -4.56 -4.70 -7.51
N LEU A 81 -4.00 -3.77 -8.29
CA LEU A 81 -4.61 -3.29 -9.54
C LEU A 81 -3.91 -4.00 -10.69
N SER A 82 -4.16 -5.31 -10.80
CA SER A 82 -3.47 -6.21 -11.73
C SER A 82 -4.43 -7.25 -12.28
N PHE A 83 -3.91 -8.17 -13.10
CA PHE A 83 -4.55 -9.47 -13.28
C PHE A 83 -4.46 -10.32 -12.01
N ASP A 84 -5.40 -11.25 -11.84
CA ASP A 84 -5.59 -12.10 -10.67
C ASP A 84 -4.32 -12.88 -10.32
N GLU A 85 -3.62 -13.44 -11.32
CA GLU A 85 -2.45 -14.27 -11.08
C GLU A 85 -1.25 -13.49 -10.50
N ARG A 86 -1.31 -12.15 -10.53
CA ARG A 86 -0.27 -11.25 -10.03
C ARG A 86 -0.57 -10.69 -8.64
N ALA A 87 -1.68 -11.11 -8.05
CA ALA A 87 -2.07 -10.84 -6.68
C ALA A 87 -1.99 -12.11 -5.83
N PRO A 88 -1.89 -11.98 -4.50
CA PRO A 88 -2.04 -13.09 -3.57
C PRO A 88 -3.36 -13.86 -3.78
N PRO A 89 -3.37 -15.19 -3.59
CA PRO A 89 -4.51 -16.04 -3.93
C PRO A 89 -5.80 -15.73 -3.16
N GLU A 90 -5.70 -15.12 -1.97
CA GLU A 90 -6.85 -14.69 -1.18
C GLU A 90 -7.40 -13.31 -1.58
N TYR A 91 -6.67 -12.56 -2.41
CA TYR A 91 -7.11 -11.25 -2.90
C TYR A 91 -7.93 -11.41 -4.18
N ASP A 92 -9.18 -10.98 -4.09
CA ASP A 92 -10.13 -10.97 -5.20
C ASP A 92 -10.10 -9.60 -5.88
N VAL A 93 -9.42 -9.51 -7.02
CA VAL A 93 -9.23 -8.23 -7.73
C VAL A 93 -10.52 -7.63 -8.27
N ASP A 94 -11.55 -8.46 -8.51
CA ASP A 94 -12.82 -8.02 -9.07
C ASP A 94 -13.73 -7.41 -8.00
N THR A 95 -13.71 -7.95 -6.78
CA THR A 95 -14.65 -7.53 -5.72
C THR A 95 -14.02 -6.75 -4.56
N ALA A 96 -12.70 -6.63 -4.50
CA ALA A 96 -12.01 -5.96 -3.39
C ALA A 96 -12.46 -4.52 -3.17
N VAL A 97 -12.67 -3.74 -4.25
CA VAL A 97 -13.12 -2.34 -4.17
C VAL A 97 -14.56 -2.25 -3.66
N ASP A 98 -15.44 -3.16 -4.09
CA ASP A 98 -16.82 -3.22 -3.61
C ASP A 98 -16.90 -3.59 -2.13
N LYS A 99 -16.06 -4.54 -1.69
CA LYS A 99 -15.92 -4.92 -0.27
C LYS A 99 -15.42 -3.75 0.58
N LEU A 100 -14.42 -3.03 0.09
CA LEU A 100 -13.91 -1.82 0.73
C LEU A 100 -15.03 -0.77 0.88
N HIS A 101 -15.76 -0.49 -0.19
CA HIS A 101 -16.88 0.45 -0.17
C HIS A 101 -17.96 0.05 0.84
N ALA A 102 -18.40 -1.22 0.80
CA ALA A 102 -19.42 -1.73 1.70
C ALA A 102 -19.00 -1.61 3.17
N THR A 103 -17.73 -1.95 3.46
CA THR A 103 -17.16 -1.87 4.81
C THR A 103 -17.06 -0.43 5.30
N ALA A 104 -16.49 0.47 4.48
CA ALA A 104 -16.35 1.88 4.81
C ALA A 104 -17.72 2.55 5.04
N LYS A 105 -18.70 2.23 4.19
CA LYS A 105 -20.09 2.71 4.34
C LYS A 105 -20.71 2.28 5.66
N GLU A 106 -20.61 1.00 6.00
CA GLU A 106 -21.16 0.48 7.25
C GLU A 106 -20.52 1.17 8.46
N ILE A 107 -19.20 1.32 8.46
CA ILE A 107 -18.48 1.98 9.56
C ILE A 107 -18.87 3.45 9.67
N ALA A 108 -18.88 4.20 8.56
CA ALA A 108 -19.29 5.60 8.53
C ALA A 108 -20.69 5.79 9.14
N GLN A 109 -21.65 4.94 8.75
CA GLN A 109 -23.01 4.96 9.26
C GLN A 109 -23.07 4.64 10.76
N GLN A 110 -22.34 3.62 11.23
CA GLN A 110 -22.31 3.27 12.65
C GLN A 110 -21.62 4.34 13.52
N MET A 111 -20.69 5.11 12.94
CA MET A 111 -20.02 6.24 13.61
C MET A 111 -20.83 7.54 13.53
N GLY A 112 -21.85 7.62 12.65
CA GLY A 112 -22.58 8.85 12.37
C GLY A 112 -21.71 9.90 11.67
N GLN A 113 -20.77 9.46 10.82
CA GLN A 113 -19.83 10.31 10.09
C GLN A 113 -20.07 10.18 8.58
N GLU A 114 -19.68 11.19 7.80
CA GLU A 114 -19.76 11.15 6.34
C GLU A 114 -18.64 10.29 5.73
N GLN A 115 -17.47 10.28 6.38
CA GLN A 115 -16.28 9.55 5.93
C GLN A 115 -15.56 8.92 7.13
N VAL A 116 -14.87 7.82 6.86
CA VAL A 116 -14.00 7.13 7.80
C VAL A 116 -12.56 7.50 7.45
N GLN A 117 -11.89 8.13 8.41
CA GLN A 117 -10.47 8.38 8.27
C GLN A 117 -9.69 7.06 8.40
N ILE A 118 -8.90 6.73 7.38
CA ILE A 118 -8.08 5.52 7.34
C ILE A 118 -6.60 5.88 7.28
N GLU A 119 -5.75 4.99 7.79
CA GLU A 119 -4.32 5.22 7.90
C GLU A 119 -3.65 5.42 6.54
N GLY A 120 -4.07 4.65 5.53
CA GLY A 120 -3.63 4.86 4.16
C GLY A 120 -4.08 3.76 3.22
N ILE A 121 -3.87 4.03 1.93
CA ILE A 121 -4.07 3.07 0.84
C ILE A 121 -2.70 2.72 0.28
N ARG A 122 -2.46 1.44 0.02
CA ARG A 122 -1.35 0.98 -0.80
C ARG A 122 -1.85 0.25 -2.02
N ALA A 123 -1.47 0.73 -3.20
CA ALA A 123 -1.79 0.10 -4.46
C ALA A 123 -0.55 -0.57 -5.07
N PHE A 124 -0.74 -1.78 -5.60
CA PHE A 124 0.21 -2.48 -6.47
C PHE A 124 -0.36 -2.53 -7.89
N PRO A 125 -0.20 -1.47 -8.69
CA PRO A 125 -0.74 -1.48 -10.04
C PRO A 125 0.24 -2.05 -11.05
N GLN A 126 -0.29 -2.86 -11.96
CA GLN A 126 0.30 -3.00 -13.28
C GLN A 126 0.20 -1.67 -14.03
N MET A 127 1.23 -1.33 -14.80
CA MET A 127 1.30 -0.02 -15.48
C MET A 127 0.08 0.25 -16.38
N PHE A 128 -0.45 -0.75 -17.07
CA PHE A 128 -1.62 -0.56 -17.92
C PHE A 128 -2.91 -0.26 -17.13
N LYS A 129 -3.05 -0.80 -15.92
CA LYS A 129 -4.18 -0.52 -15.01
C LYS A 129 -4.05 0.87 -14.40
N LEU A 130 -2.83 1.25 -14.00
CA LEU A 130 -2.53 2.61 -13.53
C LEU A 130 -2.90 3.64 -14.60
N GLU A 131 -2.40 3.46 -15.82
CA GLU A 131 -2.62 4.38 -16.93
C GLU A 131 -4.06 4.34 -17.48
N ALA A 132 -4.83 3.30 -17.20
CA ALA A 132 -6.26 3.19 -17.53
C ALA A 132 -7.20 3.76 -16.44
N GLY A 133 -6.66 4.39 -15.40
CA GLY A 133 -7.44 5.05 -14.35
C GLY A 133 -7.99 4.11 -13.27
N ASP A 134 -7.45 2.89 -13.11
CA ASP A 134 -7.90 1.99 -12.03
C ASP A 134 -7.54 2.57 -10.64
N LEU A 135 -6.43 3.31 -10.53
CA LEU A 135 -6.07 3.98 -9.27
C LEU A 135 -7.01 5.14 -8.93
N GLU A 136 -7.37 5.96 -9.91
CA GLU A 136 -8.39 7.01 -9.79
C GLU A 136 -9.72 6.40 -9.33
N ARG A 137 -10.16 5.29 -9.96
CA ARG A 137 -11.38 4.57 -9.57
C ARG A 137 -11.32 4.05 -8.13
N LEU A 138 -10.17 3.56 -7.67
CA LEU A 138 -9.97 3.16 -6.28
C LEU A 138 -10.10 4.35 -5.33
N LEU A 139 -9.44 5.48 -5.62
CA LEU A 139 -9.45 6.67 -4.76
C LEU A 139 -10.82 7.34 -4.68
N ARG A 140 -11.62 7.26 -5.75
CA ARG A 140 -13.01 7.73 -5.79
C ARG A 140 -13.95 6.95 -4.86
N THR A 141 -13.52 5.80 -4.32
CA THR A 141 -14.38 4.96 -3.48
C THR A 141 -14.95 5.76 -2.29
N PRO A 142 -16.29 5.90 -2.19
CA PRO A 142 -16.91 6.76 -1.18
C PRO A 142 -16.63 6.31 0.26
N TYR A 143 -16.89 7.23 1.21
CA TYR A 143 -16.80 7.02 2.66
C TYR A 143 -15.38 6.87 3.21
N MET A 144 -14.34 7.06 2.39
CA MET A 144 -12.96 6.97 2.84
C MET A 144 -12.27 8.33 2.86
N ASP A 145 -11.41 8.53 3.86
CA ASP A 145 -10.56 9.71 3.99
C ASP A 145 -9.13 9.27 4.37
N PRO A 146 -8.34 8.74 3.41
CA PRO A 146 -6.98 8.25 3.66
C PRO A 146 -6.00 9.37 3.99
N LYS A 147 -5.09 9.11 4.94
CA LYS A 147 -3.97 10.04 5.24
C LYS A 147 -2.79 9.90 4.29
N ARG A 148 -2.56 8.68 3.79
CA ARG A 148 -1.42 8.34 2.93
C ARG A 148 -1.85 7.53 1.73
N LEU A 149 -1.14 7.72 0.61
CA LEU A 149 -1.23 6.87 -0.56
C LEU A 149 0.17 6.34 -0.90
N THR A 150 0.34 5.03 -0.97
CA THR A 150 1.55 4.41 -1.53
C THR A 150 1.23 3.70 -2.83
N ILE A 151 2.02 3.95 -3.87
CA ILE A 151 1.94 3.29 -5.16
C ILE A 151 3.22 2.49 -5.34
N THR A 152 3.13 1.17 -5.43
CA THR A 152 4.30 0.30 -5.63
C THR A 152 4.26 -0.35 -7.01
N ILE A 153 5.17 0.08 -7.90
CA ILE A 153 5.38 -0.55 -9.21
C ILE A 153 6.46 -1.61 -9.06
N ARG A 154 6.06 -2.89 -9.12
CA ARG A 154 6.99 -4.03 -9.05
C ARG A 154 7.78 -4.20 -10.35
N HIS A 155 8.90 -4.92 -10.32
CA HIS A 155 9.63 -5.26 -11.56
C HIS A 155 8.72 -5.90 -12.62
N ALA A 156 7.84 -6.80 -12.20
CA ALA A 156 6.91 -7.48 -13.08
C ALA A 156 5.74 -6.59 -13.54
N ASP A 157 5.54 -5.40 -12.98
CA ASP A 157 4.38 -4.56 -13.28
C ASP A 157 4.66 -3.48 -14.33
N TRP A 158 5.93 -3.29 -14.71
CA TRP A 158 6.32 -2.40 -15.78
C TRP A 158 5.83 -2.86 -17.15
N TRP A 159 5.61 -1.92 -18.05
CA TRP A 159 5.29 -2.20 -19.44
C TRP A 159 6.33 -3.11 -20.10
N TYR A 160 5.88 -4.24 -20.65
CA TYR A 160 6.70 -5.18 -21.43
C TYR A 160 8.00 -5.59 -20.71
N TRP A 161 7.96 -5.74 -19.39
CA TRP A 161 9.12 -6.15 -18.60
C TRP A 161 9.65 -7.52 -19.03
N GLU A 162 8.76 -8.39 -19.53
CA GLU A 162 9.09 -9.71 -20.08
C GLU A 162 10.08 -9.58 -21.24
N ASP A 163 9.98 -8.51 -22.04
CA ASP A 163 10.79 -8.26 -23.25
C ASP A 163 11.98 -7.33 -22.99
N ASP A 164 12.31 -7.08 -21.71
CA ASP A 164 13.36 -6.18 -21.28
C ASP A 164 13.15 -4.71 -21.69
N ALA A 165 11.91 -4.29 -21.95
CA ALA A 165 11.64 -2.94 -22.41
C ALA A 165 12.17 -1.84 -21.44
N PRO A 166 12.52 -0.65 -21.96
CA PRO A 166 12.90 0.49 -21.12
C PRO A 166 11.80 0.89 -20.13
N LEU A 167 12.19 1.22 -18.90
CA LEU A 167 11.26 1.68 -17.86
C LEU A 167 10.73 3.07 -18.23
N ARG A 168 9.41 3.26 -18.13
CA ARG A 168 8.74 4.54 -18.40
C ARG A 168 7.42 4.65 -17.64
N PHE A 169 6.96 5.88 -17.48
CA PHE A 169 5.59 6.24 -17.09
C PHE A 169 4.97 7.09 -18.18
N GLU A 170 3.69 6.86 -18.48
CA GLU A 170 2.86 7.95 -18.98
C GLU A 170 2.42 8.84 -17.82
N GLY A 171 2.36 10.15 -18.03
CA GLY A 171 2.08 11.12 -16.96
C GLY A 171 0.60 11.47 -16.78
N SER A 172 -0.29 11.01 -17.65
CA SER A 172 -1.70 11.43 -17.68
C SER A 172 -2.45 11.10 -16.40
N TRP A 173 -2.21 9.92 -15.82
CA TRP A 173 -2.89 9.43 -14.62
C TRP A 173 -2.68 10.33 -13.38
N ILE A 174 -1.60 11.11 -13.33
CA ILE A 174 -1.29 12.00 -12.20
C ILE A 174 -2.42 13.01 -12.01
N ARG A 175 -2.93 13.57 -13.11
CA ARG A 175 -4.02 14.54 -13.06
C ARG A 175 -5.29 13.89 -12.55
N ASP A 176 -5.62 12.70 -13.07
CA ASP A 176 -6.85 12.00 -12.69
C ASP A 176 -6.81 11.57 -11.21
N VAL A 177 -5.63 11.20 -10.70
CA VAL A 177 -5.41 10.97 -9.26
C VAL A 177 -5.55 12.25 -8.42
N CYS A 178 -5.04 13.39 -8.91
CA CYS A 178 -5.12 14.66 -8.19
C CYS A 178 -6.55 15.08 -7.87
N ASP A 179 -7.48 14.84 -8.81
CA ASP A 179 -8.89 15.20 -8.66
C ASP A 179 -9.60 14.37 -7.58
N GLU A 180 -9.07 13.19 -7.23
CA GLU A 180 -9.65 12.25 -6.25
C GLU A 180 -8.91 12.22 -4.90
N LEU A 181 -7.92 13.10 -4.68
CA LEU A 181 -7.17 13.12 -3.42
C LEU A 181 -8.05 13.63 -2.26
N SER A 182 -8.06 12.87 -1.15
CA SER A 182 -8.86 13.23 0.01
C SER A 182 -8.31 14.45 0.77
N PRO A 183 -9.16 15.15 1.53
CA PRO A 183 -8.74 16.29 2.35
C PRO A 183 -7.67 15.94 3.41
N SER A 184 -7.74 14.76 4.03
CA SER A 184 -6.74 14.34 5.03
C SER A 184 -5.43 13.82 4.44
N LEU A 185 -5.39 13.54 3.13
CA LEU A 185 -4.20 13.03 2.48
C LEU A 185 -3.08 14.07 2.49
N ASN A 186 -1.93 13.70 3.07
CA ASN A 186 -0.78 14.58 3.23
C ASN A 186 0.55 13.95 2.79
N GLU A 187 0.52 12.69 2.37
CA GLU A 187 1.70 11.98 1.90
C GLU A 187 1.35 11.06 0.74
N ILE A 188 2.11 11.18 -0.35
CA ILE A 188 2.10 10.22 -1.46
C ILE A 188 3.50 9.62 -1.57
N CYS A 189 3.61 8.30 -1.55
CA CYS A 189 4.87 7.59 -1.77
C CYS A 189 4.76 6.78 -3.07
N ILE A 190 5.73 6.93 -3.97
CA ILE A 190 5.84 6.09 -5.16
C ILE A 190 7.09 5.22 -4.99
N GLU A 191 6.89 3.92 -4.83
CA GLU A 191 7.94 2.91 -4.79
C GLU A 191 8.10 2.29 -6.19
N MET A 192 9.30 2.39 -6.75
CA MET A 192 9.64 1.83 -8.05
C MET A 192 10.68 0.74 -7.87
N GLU A 193 10.28 -0.51 -8.08
CA GLU A 193 11.14 -1.68 -8.03
C GLU A 193 11.56 -2.10 -9.44
N THR A 194 12.84 -2.41 -9.60
CA THR A 194 13.41 -2.96 -10.83
C THR A 194 14.60 -3.87 -10.51
N LEU A 195 15.28 -4.35 -11.54
CA LEU A 195 16.51 -5.13 -11.41
C LEU A 195 17.71 -4.21 -11.17
N GLU A 196 18.72 -4.66 -10.42
CA GLU A 196 19.95 -3.88 -10.19
C GLU A 196 20.60 -3.42 -11.51
N ARG A 197 20.56 -4.24 -12.57
CA ARG A 197 21.06 -3.86 -13.91
C ARG A 197 20.31 -2.68 -14.56
N LYS A 198 19.07 -2.42 -14.15
CA LYS A 198 18.22 -1.31 -14.63
C LYS A 198 18.20 -0.10 -13.71
N LYS A 199 18.97 -0.08 -12.61
CA LYS A 199 18.94 1.02 -11.62
C LYS A 199 19.04 2.41 -12.23
N ARG A 200 19.92 2.59 -13.23
CA ARG A 200 20.12 3.89 -13.90
C ARG A 200 18.86 4.42 -14.56
N GLN A 201 17.93 3.56 -14.97
CA GLN A 201 16.67 3.98 -15.57
C GLN A 201 15.73 4.51 -14.49
N VAL A 202 15.53 3.75 -13.40
CA VAL A 202 14.64 4.17 -12.31
C VAL A 202 15.19 5.41 -11.59
N ASP A 203 16.51 5.54 -11.45
CA ASP A 203 17.15 6.74 -10.89
C ASP A 203 16.84 8.01 -11.70
N ARG A 204 16.81 7.89 -13.05
CA ARG A 204 16.42 9.02 -13.90
C ARG A 204 14.95 9.37 -13.73
N ILE A 205 14.08 8.38 -13.62
CA ILE A 205 12.65 8.59 -13.37
C ILE A 205 12.45 9.26 -12.01
N ALA A 206 13.08 8.75 -10.95
CA ALA A 206 13.01 9.33 -9.61
C ALA A 206 13.51 10.79 -9.61
N LYS A 207 14.60 11.09 -10.32
CA LYS A 207 15.08 12.46 -10.50
C LYS A 207 14.03 13.34 -11.17
N MET A 208 13.40 12.87 -12.26
CA MET A 208 12.33 13.60 -12.93
C MET A 208 11.11 13.82 -12.04
N MET A 209 10.73 12.82 -11.23
CA MET A 209 9.66 12.93 -10.24
C MET A 209 9.97 14.05 -9.24
N ILE A 210 11.16 14.05 -8.65
CA ILE A 210 11.58 15.05 -7.67
C ILE A 210 11.62 16.46 -8.26
N GLU A 211 12.13 16.60 -9.48
CA GLU A 211 12.33 17.91 -10.10
C GLU A 211 11.05 18.51 -10.72
N ARG A 212 10.06 17.68 -11.08
CA ARG A 212 8.96 18.12 -11.95
C ARG A 212 7.57 17.70 -11.52
N TRP A 213 7.42 16.68 -10.68
CA TRP A 213 6.10 16.18 -10.31
C TRP A 213 5.60 16.90 -9.05
N PHE A 214 4.29 17.09 -9.01
CA PHE A 214 3.56 17.61 -7.88
C PHE A 214 2.14 17.07 -7.94
N PHE A 215 1.50 16.95 -6.78
CA PHE A 215 0.13 16.49 -6.67
C PHE A 215 -0.72 17.61 -6.09
N LYS A 216 -1.60 18.19 -6.90
CA LYS A 216 -2.48 19.29 -6.48
C LYS A 216 -3.81 18.72 -6.01
N LYS A 217 -4.10 18.86 -4.73
CA LYS A 217 -5.37 18.45 -4.13
C LYS A 217 -6.52 19.36 -4.59
N PRO A 218 -7.78 18.90 -4.49
CA PRO A 218 -8.96 19.71 -4.83
C PRO A 218 -9.08 21.00 -4.00
N ASP A 219 -8.59 20.99 -2.76
CA ASP A 219 -8.56 22.17 -1.87
C ASP A 219 -7.48 23.21 -2.25
N GLY A 220 -6.65 22.92 -3.26
CA GLY A 220 -5.56 23.77 -3.74
C GLY A 220 -4.21 23.52 -3.07
N THR A 221 -4.14 22.68 -2.04
CA THR A 221 -2.88 22.23 -1.43
C THR A 221 -2.06 21.45 -2.46
N VAL A 222 -0.75 21.64 -2.47
CA VAL A 222 0.16 20.97 -3.40
C VAL A 222 1.18 20.16 -2.62
N LEU A 223 1.23 18.86 -2.88
CA LEU A 223 2.26 17.97 -2.35
C LEU A 223 3.43 17.94 -3.33
N VAL A 224 4.63 18.18 -2.82
CA VAL A 224 5.86 18.23 -3.62
C VAL A 224 6.92 17.33 -3.01
N ALA A 225 7.89 16.92 -3.82
CA ALA A 225 9.06 16.24 -3.32
C ALA A 225 9.93 17.21 -2.51
N ASP A 226 10.27 16.88 -1.25
CA ASP A 226 11.23 17.68 -0.48
C ASP A 226 12.64 17.49 -1.08
N THR A 227 13.25 18.59 -1.50
CA THR A 227 14.58 18.62 -2.12
C THR A 227 15.72 18.63 -1.09
N LYS A 228 15.42 18.79 0.21
CA LYS A 228 16.41 18.97 1.29
C LYS A 228 16.74 17.70 2.08
N GLY A 229 16.06 16.59 1.83
CA GLY A 229 16.44 15.24 2.30
C GLY A 229 15.31 14.49 3.02
N SER A 230 15.24 13.18 2.79
CA SER A 230 14.21 12.18 3.19
C SER A 230 13.19 11.76 2.12
N THR A 231 13.04 12.53 1.04
CA THR A 231 12.10 12.24 -0.07
C THR A 231 12.49 11.02 -0.89
N ARG A 232 13.78 10.89 -1.20
CA ARG A 232 14.29 9.75 -1.97
C ARG A 232 14.90 8.73 -1.04
N GLN A 233 14.39 7.51 -1.07
CA GLN A 233 14.95 6.38 -0.34
C GLN A 233 15.34 5.29 -1.33
N GLU A 234 16.40 4.55 -0.99
CA GLU A 234 16.85 3.40 -1.76
C GLU A 234 16.82 2.16 -0.88
N SER A 235 16.39 1.05 -1.45
CA SER A 235 16.51 -0.26 -0.82
C SER A 235 16.81 -1.33 -1.85
N ARG A 236 17.20 -2.50 -1.36
CA ARG A 236 17.55 -3.67 -2.17
C ARG A 236 17.04 -4.92 -1.49
N TRP A 237 16.68 -5.91 -2.28
CA TRP A 237 16.42 -7.25 -1.78
C TRP A 237 16.73 -8.29 -2.85
N ARG A 238 16.90 -9.55 -2.41
CA ARG A 238 17.18 -10.67 -3.30
C ARG A 238 15.96 -11.57 -3.35
N GLY A 239 15.54 -11.94 -4.55
CA GLY A 239 14.40 -12.83 -4.78
C GLY A 239 14.73 -13.94 -5.76
N THR A 240 13.76 -14.81 -5.98
CA THR A 240 13.87 -15.90 -6.97
C THR A 240 13.69 -15.37 -8.39
N SER A 241 14.35 -16.00 -9.35
CA SER A 241 14.11 -15.79 -10.77
C SER A 241 12.94 -16.60 -11.34
N ARG A 242 12.23 -17.35 -10.49
CA ARG A 242 11.19 -18.28 -10.93
C ARG A 242 9.80 -17.77 -10.59
N TRP A 243 8.96 -17.55 -11.59
CA TRP A 243 7.56 -17.14 -11.41
C TRP A 243 6.66 -17.90 -12.38
N HIS A 244 5.49 -18.36 -11.92
CA HIS A 244 4.49 -19.09 -12.74
C HIS A 244 5.10 -20.19 -13.63
N ASN A 245 5.92 -21.06 -13.04
CA ASN A 245 6.63 -22.14 -13.73
C ASN A 245 7.61 -21.70 -14.84
N LYS A 246 7.92 -20.40 -14.93
CA LYS A 246 8.97 -19.86 -15.80
C LYS A 246 10.19 -19.44 -14.98
N ARG A 247 11.37 -19.50 -15.60
CA ARG A 247 12.63 -19.03 -15.01
C ARG A 247 13.18 -17.90 -15.87
N TRP A 248 13.40 -16.74 -15.26
CA TRP A 248 13.84 -15.51 -15.91
C TRP A 248 15.37 -15.40 -15.91
N VAL A 249 16.04 -16.31 -16.63
CA VAL A 249 17.52 -16.42 -16.63
C VAL A 249 18.23 -15.13 -17.03
N ARG A 250 17.64 -14.33 -17.93
CA ARG A 250 18.16 -13.01 -18.33
C ARG A 250 18.36 -12.07 -17.13
N ASP A 251 17.49 -12.18 -16.13
CA ASP A 251 17.42 -11.24 -15.01
C ASP A 251 18.25 -11.69 -13.80
N GLU A 252 18.85 -12.88 -13.87
CA GLU A 252 19.64 -13.47 -12.81
C GLU A 252 20.99 -12.76 -12.62
N THR A 253 21.37 -12.55 -11.35
CA THR A 253 22.72 -12.15 -10.96
C THR A 253 23.55 -13.36 -10.50
N GLU A 254 22.87 -14.36 -9.96
CA GLU A 254 23.39 -15.68 -9.62
C GLU A 254 22.35 -16.74 -10.02
N GLU A 255 22.73 -18.02 -10.07
CA GLU A 255 21.82 -19.07 -10.50
C GLU A 255 20.52 -19.08 -9.67
N GLY A 256 19.38 -18.78 -10.31
CA GLY A 256 18.07 -18.76 -9.68
C GLY A 256 17.76 -17.51 -8.84
N VAL A 257 18.65 -16.52 -8.80
CA VAL A 257 18.54 -15.34 -7.94
C VAL A 257 18.53 -14.05 -8.75
N ILE A 258 17.59 -13.17 -8.40
CA ILE A 258 17.48 -11.81 -8.92
C ILE A 258 17.79 -10.82 -7.79
N ASP A 259 18.63 -9.82 -8.07
CA ASP A 259 18.83 -8.68 -7.19
C ASP A 259 17.94 -7.50 -7.62
N TYR A 260 17.01 -7.14 -6.74
CA TYR A 260 16.09 -6.02 -6.92
C TYR A 260 16.67 -4.74 -6.35
N TYR A 261 16.41 -3.66 -7.06
CA TYR A 261 16.71 -2.28 -6.68
C TYR A 261 15.43 -1.47 -6.64
N ILE A 262 15.21 -0.76 -5.53
CA ILE A 262 13.99 -0.01 -5.28
C ILE A 262 14.37 1.43 -4.99
N VAL A 263 13.66 2.35 -5.64
CA VAL A 263 13.71 3.77 -5.33
C VAL A 263 12.32 4.23 -4.96
N SER A 264 12.21 4.83 -3.77
CA SER A 264 10.97 5.44 -3.31
C SER A 264 11.09 6.96 -3.37
N VAL A 265 10.03 7.63 -3.83
CA VAL A 265 9.91 9.10 -3.84
C VAL A 265 8.65 9.49 -3.07
N THR A 266 8.82 10.30 -2.02
CA THR A 266 7.73 10.78 -1.17
C THR A 266 7.41 12.25 -1.41
N PHE A 267 6.13 12.58 -1.57
CA PHE A 267 5.58 13.92 -1.75
C PHE A 267 4.78 14.32 -0.51
N ARG A 268 5.01 15.53 0.00
CA ARG A 268 4.36 16.09 1.21
C ARG A 268 4.02 17.56 1.02
#